data_AF-A0A956TSH6-F1
#
_entry.id   AF-A0A956TSH6-F1
#
_cell.length_a   1.000
_cell.length_b   1.000
_cell.length_c   1.000
_cell.angle_alpha   90.00
_cell.angle_beta   90.00
_cell.angle_gamma   90.00
#
_symmetry.space_group_name_H-M   'P 1'
#
loop_
_entity.id
_entity.type
_entity.pdbx_description
1 polymer ?
#
loop_
_entity_poly.entity_id
_entity_poly.type
_entity_poly.pdbx_seq_one_letter_code
_entity_poly.pdbx_strand_id
1 'polypeptide(L)'
;MTGINTLTGTIRQNTIVAGALENATMMSLVDRDRLFLFMTVKRLNKTLAAAVGGGEARDMDGARVEPLKDVTAYLKSHLPANLRLKSVNLECGWLKDDGTTTIGIPEPEHTLPYARVRPEQSQGGMYKPFMNIPVGKKSFYFAGLSSSSRIVTASRFKKADERRVSSIVRLVCTVTRTDAPKGGLSLSPDMKYVVCCQPYSMEDSGPRGVMTLRFTGGPVWGMQSWRDLLKDNTFCDRRVTIYKAFDGDYPQDRDARMRRCQPKVPATTSNQLAEHLYCFLRNGNLRPKLGSVMAMIDETFSWGGSQFCLYEFGKDGKISRRTMDRSPFTPGLSPESQLVVVSDTSITGGLSPVIIITDNVRFLGTEYGGKHGGQPLAGTPLNWCEIREYGGDEHFASGLGKGRLGTHLTLSDPGGSAFNLFRGFNGGTLTAQPRKSYYSGGLAVDIEIGGTAGAPDPARDMLSMRRVGR
;
A
#
# COMPACT_ATOMS: atom_id res chain seq x y z
N MET A 1 2.07 8.07 4.51
CA MET A 1 3.44 7.63 4.17
C MET A 1 3.53 6.12 4.33
N THR A 2 4.20 5.42 3.41
CA THR A 2 4.37 3.95 3.40
C THR A 2 5.85 3.61 3.47
N GLY A 3 6.25 2.81 4.46
CA GLY A 3 7.64 2.43 4.68
C GLY A 3 8.13 1.34 3.72
N ILE A 4 9.46 1.26 3.52
CA ILE A 4 10.08 0.26 2.62
C ILE A 4 9.75 -1.18 3.02
N ASN A 5 9.69 -1.46 4.32
CA ASN A 5 9.35 -2.79 4.82
C ASN A 5 7.90 -3.17 4.54
N THR A 6 6.99 -2.20 4.56
CA THR A 6 5.60 -2.44 4.17
C THR A 6 5.49 -2.70 2.68
N LEU A 7 6.17 -1.94 1.84
CA LEU A 7 6.21 -2.22 0.39
C LEU A 7 6.71 -3.66 0.12
N THR A 8 7.82 -4.04 0.74
CA THR A 8 8.36 -5.42 0.66
C THR A 8 7.33 -6.45 1.13
N GLY A 9 6.70 -6.19 2.29
CA GLY A 9 5.72 -7.08 2.88
C GLY A 9 4.45 -7.24 2.03
N THR A 10 3.91 -6.15 1.51
CA THR A 10 2.74 -6.14 0.62
C THR A 10 2.99 -6.90 -0.67
N ILE A 11 4.14 -6.69 -1.30
CA ILE A 11 4.49 -7.42 -2.52
C ILE A 11 4.69 -8.91 -2.21
N ARG A 12 5.34 -9.25 -1.08
CA ARG A 12 5.48 -10.64 -0.63
C ARG A 12 4.11 -11.28 -0.38
N GLN A 13 3.21 -10.58 0.29
CA GLN A 13 1.86 -11.04 0.57
C GLN A 13 1.07 -11.29 -0.72
N ASN A 14 1.11 -10.35 -1.66
CA ASN A 14 0.44 -10.51 -2.95
C ASN A 14 1.10 -11.62 -3.81
N THR A 15 2.38 -11.91 -3.62
CA THR A 15 3.05 -13.08 -4.23
C THR A 15 2.44 -14.39 -3.72
N ILE A 16 2.15 -14.46 -2.42
CA ILE A 16 1.52 -15.63 -1.80
C ILE A 16 0.10 -15.81 -2.34
N VAL A 17 -0.69 -14.73 -2.37
CA VAL A 17 -2.06 -14.75 -2.91
C VAL A 17 -2.05 -15.16 -4.38
N ALA A 18 -1.23 -14.52 -5.22
CA ALA A 18 -1.13 -14.86 -6.63
C ALA A 18 -0.74 -16.33 -6.87
N GLY A 19 0.20 -16.85 -6.08
CA GLY A 19 0.61 -18.26 -6.14
C GLY A 19 -0.49 -19.22 -5.69
N ALA A 20 -1.20 -18.89 -4.61
CA ALA A 20 -2.27 -19.73 -4.08
C ALA A 20 -3.52 -19.75 -4.97
N LEU A 21 -3.73 -18.72 -5.78
CA LEU A 21 -4.78 -18.66 -6.79
C LEU A 21 -4.34 -19.18 -8.16
N GLU A 22 -3.06 -19.55 -8.30
CA GLU A 22 -2.43 -19.90 -9.58
C GLU A 22 -2.68 -18.85 -10.69
N ASN A 23 -2.84 -17.57 -10.30
CA ASN A 23 -3.24 -16.51 -11.20
C ASN A 23 -2.02 -15.83 -11.85
N ALA A 24 -1.79 -16.11 -13.13
CA ALA A 24 -0.64 -15.60 -13.89
C ALA A 24 -0.63 -14.07 -14.01
N THR A 25 -1.81 -13.44 -14.11
CA THR A 25 -1.94 -11.98 -14.21
C THR A 25 -1.50 -11.29 -12.93
N MET A 26 -1.97 -11.75 -11.77
CA MET A 26 -1.49 -11.25 -10.48
C MET A 26 0.01 -11.50 -10.30
N MET A 27 0.52 -12.65 -10.75
CA MET A 27 1.95 -12.96 -10.68
C MET A 27 2.80 -12.00 -11.56
N SER A 28 2.31 -11.62 -12.74
CA SER A 28 2.96 -10.61 -13.59
C SER A 28 3.01 -9.24 -12.91
N LEU A 29 1.94 -8.83 -12.22
CA LEU A 29 1.89 -7.59 -11.44
C LEU A 29 2.87 -7.62 -10.26
N VAL A 30 2.98 -8.77 -9.57
CA VAL A 30 4.02 -9.00 -8.55
C VAL A 30 5.41 -8.79 -9.12
N ASP A 31 5.72 -9.38 -10.28
CA ASP A 31 7.05 -9.27 -10.87
C ASP A 31 7.41 -7.82 -11.22
N ARG A 32 6.44 -7.06 -11.73
CA ARG A 32 6.60 -5.63 -11.99
C ARG A 32 6.81 -4.82 -10.71
N ASP A 33 5.99 -5.03 -9.69
CA ASP A 33 6.10 -4.28 -8.43
C ASP A 33 7.40 -4.67 -7.68
N ARG A 34 7.89 -5.91 -7.82
CA ARG A 34 9.22 -6.32 -7.32
C ARG A 34 10.36 -5.61 -8.04
N LEU A 35 10.27 -5.40 -9.35
CA LEU A 35 11.27 -4.63 -10.10
C LEU A 35 11.34 -3.19 -9.59
N PHE A 36 10.18 -2.54 -9.41
CA PHE A 36 10.12 -1.20 -8.83
C PHE A 36 10.63 -1.15 -7.39
N LEU A 37 10.33 -2.16 -6.57
CA LEU A 37 10.89 -2.28 -5.22
C LEU A 37 12.42 -2.37 -5.26
N PHE A 38 12.98 -3.21 -6.15
CA PHE A 38 14.43 -3.34 -6.31
C PHE A 38 15.09 -2.00 -6.71
N MET A 39 14.52 -1.30 -7.68
CA MET A 39 14.97 0.04 -8.06
C MET A 39 14.88 1.04 -6.91
N THR A 40 13.79 0.98 -6.12
CA THR A 40 13.57 1.81 -4.94
C THR A 40 14.63 1.54 -3.87
N VAL A 41 14.93 0.27 -3.56
CA VAL A 41 15.99 -0.11 -2.61
C VAL A 41 17.35 0.42 -3.08
N LYS A 42 17.68 0.28 -4.37
CA LYS A 42 18.93 0.79 -4.93
C LYS A 42 19.03 2.32 -4.78
N ARG A 43 17.96 3.04 -5.11
CA ARG A 43 17.89 4.51 -4.94
C ARG A 43 18.01 4.90 -3.48
N LEU A 44 17.27 4.22 -2.59
CA LEU A 44 17.29 4.48 -1.15
C LEU A 44 18.70 4.25 -0.57
N ASN A 45 19.36 3.14 -0.87
CA ASN A 45 20.72 2.87 -0.41
C ASN A 45 21.71 3.94 -0.88
N LYS A 46 21.61 4.37 -2.15
CA LYS A 46 22.42 5.46 -2.68
C LYS A 46 22.17 6.77 -1.94
N THR A 47 20.91 7.13 -1.71
CA THR A 47 20.54 8.36 -0.99
C THR A 47 21.01 8.33 0.46
N LEU A 48 20.85 7.20 1.17
CA LEU A 48 21.31 7.05 2.55
C LEU A 48 22.84 7.15 2.64
N ALA A 49 23.57 6.51 1.73
CA ALA A 49 25.02 6.62 1.66
C ALA A 49 25.49 8.06 1.40
N ALA A 50 24.81 8.78 0.50
CA ALA A 50 25.08 10.19 0.26
C ALA A 50 24.79 11.04 1.50
N ALA A 51 23.67 10.81 2.19
CA ALA A 51 23.30 11.54 3.41
C ALA A 51 24.38 11.42 4.49
N VAL A 52 24.83 10.21 4.81
CA VAL A 52 25.85 10.00 5.86
C VAL A 52 27.25 10.42 5.43
N GLY A 53 27.56 10.37 4.13
CA GLY A 53 28.85 10.76 3.56
C GLY A 53 29.04 12.25 3.31
N GLY A 54 28.09 13.10 3.69
CA GLY A 54 28.15 14.56 3.49
C GLY A 54 27.72 15.05 2.12
N GLY A 55 27.03 14.22 1.34
CA GLY A 55 26.42 14.58 0.06
C GLY A 55 25.12 15.40 0.21
N GLU A 56 24.50 15.71 -0.93
CA GLU A 56 23.23 16.46 -0.98
C GLU A 56 22.03 15.52 -0.80
N ALA A 57 21.68 15.24 0.45
CA ALA A 57 20.41 14.60 0.80
C ALA A 57 19.43 15.63 1.39
N ARG A 58 18.14 15.42 1.13
CA ARG A 58 17.07 16.26 1.67
C ARG A 58 16.05 15.39 2.40
N ASP A 59 15.43 15.94 3.43
CA ASP A 59 14.32 15.32 4.13
C ASP A 59 13.00 15.46 3.36
N MET A 60 11.90 15.06 4.00
CA MET A 60 10.56 15.11 3.39
C MET A 60 10.05 16.53 3.14
N ASP A 61 10.61 17.54 3.82
CA ASP A 61 10.26 18.95 3.69
C ASP A 61 11.21 19.67 2.71
N GLY A 62 12.16 18.93 2.11
CA GLY A 62 13.14 19.45 1.18
C GLY A 62 14.31 20.17 1.85
N ALA A 63 14.41 20.14 3.18
CA ALA A 63 15.53 20.71 3.93
C ALA A 63 16.74 19.77 3.83
N ARG A 64 17.94 20.36 3.79
CA ARG A 64 19.19 19.60 3.66
C ARG A 64 19.46 18.82 4.96
N VAL A 65 19.86 17.57 4.81
CA VAL A 65 20.24 16.68 5.93
C VAL A 65 21.76 16.54 5.96
N GLU A 66 22.42 16.94 7.05
CA GLU A 66 23.89 16.95 7.20
C GLU A 66 24.40 16.17 8.44
N PRO A 67 24.12 14.86 8.57
CA PRO A 67 24.35 14.12 9.82
C PRO A 67 25.82 14.10 10.28
N LEU A 68 26.76 14.07 9.33
CA LEU A 68 28.19 14.08 9.66
C LEU A 68 28.60 15.39 10.34
N LYS A 69 28.06 16.51 9.87
CA LYS A 69 28.31 17.84 10.45
C LYS A 69 27.69 17.93 11.84
N ASP A 70 26.44 17.49 11.98
CA ASP A 70 25.70 17.53 13.24
C ASP A 70 26.39 16.67 14.31
N VAL A 71 26.75 15.43 13.97
CA VAL A 71 27.48 14.53 14.88
C VAL A 71 28.86 15.07 15.23
N THR A 72 29.58 15.65 14.26
CA THR A 72 30.90 16.24 14.51
C THR A 72 30.79 17.44 15.46
N ALA A 73 29.80 18.31 15.27
CA ALA A 73 29.55 19.46 16.14
C ALA A 73 29.18 19.00 17.55
N TYR A 74 28.29 18.02 17.67
CA TYR A 74 27.90 17.43 18.95
C TYR A 74 29.08 16.83 19.70
N LEU A 75 29.90 16.00 19.04
CA LEU A 75 31.08 15.40 19.68
C LEU A 75 32.11 16.46 20.10
N LYS A 76 32.35 17.49 19.29
CA LYS A 76 33.29 18.57 19.66
C LYS A 76 32.84 19.33 20.90
N SER A 77 31.55 19.56 21.09
CA SER A 77 31.02 20.32 22.23
C SER A 77 30.83 19.51 23.51
N HIS A 78 30.79 18.17 23.42
CA HIS A 78 30.49 17.29 24.56
C HIS A 78 31.67 16.39 24.98
N LEU A 79 32.81 16.47 24.29
CA LEU A 79 34.00 15.74 24.73
C LEU A 79 34.60 16.38 26.00
N PRO A 80 35.06 15.57 26.96
CA PRO A 80 35.85 16.05 28.09
C PRO A 80 37.10 16.83 27.66
N ALA A 81 37.55 17.78 28.49
CA ALA A 81 38.68 18.67 28.17
C ALA A 81 40.00 17.94 27.86
N ASN A 82 40.19 16.73 28.37
CA ASN A 82 41.38 15.90 28.11
C ASN A 82 41.30 15.08 26.81
N LEU A 83 40.20 15.19 26.05
CA LEU A 83 39.99 14.50 24.78
C LEU A 83 39.79 15.49 23.65
N ARG A 84 40.42 15.23 22.50
CA ARG A 84 40.21 15.99 21.26
C ARG A 84 39.69 15.08 20.16
N LEU A 85 38.67 15.54 19.45
CA LEU A 85 38.14 14.83 18.29
C LEU A 85 39.15 14.88 17.14
N LYS A 86 39.63 13.72 16.69
CA LYS A 86 40.56 13.59 15.56
C LYS A 86 39.81 13.33 14.26
N SER A 87 38.86 12.40 14.26
CA SER A 87 38.08 12.07 13.07
C SER A 87 36.71 11.50 13.41
N VAL A 88 35.73 11.79 12.56
CA VAL A 88 34.40 11.19 12.58
C VAL A 88 34.11 10.64 11.20
N ASN A 89 33.61 9.42 11.14
CA ASN A 89 33.10 8.81 9.93
C ASN A 89 31.75 8.17 10.20
N LEU A 90 30.79 8.40 9.31
CA LEU A 90 29.49 7.77 9.31
C LEU A 90 29.37 6.91 8.06
N GLU A 91 28.81 5.72 8.21
CA GLU A 91 28.49 4.86 7.07
C GLU A 91 27.19 4.09 7.29
N CYS A 92 26.54 3.71 6.20
CA CYS A 92 25.34 2.89 6.21
C CYS A 92 25.65 1.45 5.83
N GLY A 93 24.91 0.52 6.41
CA GLY A 93 25.02 -0.90 6.12
C GLY A 93 23.89 -1.72 6.71
N TRP A 94 24.15 -2.99 6.97
CA TRP A 94 23.18 -3.95 7.49
C TRP A 94 23.82 -4.81 8.60
N LEU A 95 23.00 -5.53 9.37
CA LEU A 95 23.50 -6.43 10.41
C LEU A 95 23.40 -7.90 9.98
N LYS A 96 24.48 -8.65 10.21
CA LYS A 96 24.45 -10.11 10.10
C LYS A 96 23.86 -10.72 11.38
N ASP A 97 22.78 -11.49 11.23
CA ASP A 97 22.13 -12.25 12.30
C ASP A 97 21.69 -11.40 13.52
N ASP A 98 21.36 -10.13 13.31
CA ASP A 98 20.92 -9.19 14.35
C ASP A 98 19.95 -8.15 13.76
N GLY A 99 19.35 -7.36 14.63
CA GLY A 99 18.37 -6.35 14.30
C GLY A 99 16.93 -6.80 14.58
N THR A 100 15.98 -5.89 14.38
CA THR A 100 14.54 -6.16 14.46
C THR A 100 13.81 -5.45 13.33
N THR A 101 12.60 -5.90 13.03
CA THR A 101 11.65 -5.22 12.14
C THR A 101 10.36 -4.92 12.90
N THR A 102 9.54 -4.00 12.38
CA THR A 102 8.16 -3.76 12.82
C THR A 102 7.12 -4.57 12.04
N ILE A 103 7.53 -5.34 11.04
CA ILE A 103 6.62 -6.09 10.18
C ILE A 103 6.37 -7.50 10.71
N GLY A 104 5.11 -7.75 11.07
CA GLY A 104 4.60 -9.05 11.47
C GLY A 104 4.63 -10.06 10.32
N ILE A 105 4.80 -11.32 10.68
CA ILE A 105 4.56 -12.42 9.75
C ILE A 105 3.05 -12.52 9.46
N PRO A 106 2.66 -12.87 8.22
CA PRO A 106 1.27 -12.86 7.82
C PRO A 106 0.51 -13.99 8.52
N GLU A 107 -0.68 -13.68 8.98
CA GLU A 107 -1.59 -14.69 9.55
C GLU A 107 -2.48 -15.30 8.46
N PRO A 108 -2.77 -16.60 8.54
CA PRO A 108 -2.22 -17.59 9.47
C PRO A 108 -0.77 -18.00 9.11
N GLU A 109 0.08 -18.14 10.13
CA GLU A 109 1.54 -18.34 9.97
C GLU A 109 1.92 -19.65 9.26
N HIS A 110 1.11 -20.71 9.44
CA HIS A 110 1.47 -22.07 9.05
C HIS A 110 0.47 -22.81 8.15
N THR A 111 -0.72 -22.25 7.87
CA THR A 111 -1.77 -23.02 7.16
C THR A 111 -1.76 -22.85 5.65
N LEU A 112 -1.11 -21.81 5.13
CA LEU A 112 -0.93 -21.67 3.67
C LEU A 112 0.44 -22.21 3.25
N PRO A 113 0.50 -23.21 2.35
CA PRO A 113 1.75 -23.86 1.95
C PRO A 113 2.78 -22.89 1.35
N TYR A 114 2.32 -21.74 0.83
CA TYR A 114 3.14 -20.71 0.19
C TYR A 114 3.58 -19.57 1.12
N ALA A 115 2.99 -19.43 2.32
CA ALA A 115 3.34 -18.36 3.26
C ALA A 115 4.64 -18.65 4.03
N ARG A 116 5.01 -19.94 4.12
CA ARG A 116 6.02 -20.54 4.99
C ARG A 116 7.20 -19.62 5.28
N VAL A 117 7.20 -19.07 6.49
CA VAL A 117 8.35 -18.45 7.12
C VAL A 117 8.99 -19.53 7.98
N ARG A 118 10.26 -19.84 7.76
CA ARG A 118 10.97 -20.80 8.61
C ARG A 118 11.23 -20.17 9.99
N PRO A 119 11.37 -20.96 11.07
CA PRO A 119 11.65 -20.42 12.41
C PRO A 119 12.84 -19.45 12.42
N GLU A 120 13.90 -19.74 11.66
CA GLU A 120 15.10 -18.90 11.59
C GLU A 120 14.89 -17.58 10.83
N GLN A 121 13.79 -17.49 10.07
CA GLN A 121 13.36 -16.30 9.32
C GLN A 121 12.41 -15.42 10.13
N SER A 122 12.09 -15.81 11.36
CA SER A 122 11.19 -15.09 12.25
C SER A 122 11.90 -14.73 13.56
N GLN A 123 11.43 -13.67 14.21
CA GLN A 123 11.85 -13.31 15.55
C GLN A 123 10.71 -12.57 16.24
N GLY A 124 10.16 -13.16 17.31
CA GLY A 124 9.07 -12.54 18.09
C GLY A 124 7.80 -12.25 17.26
N GLY A 125 7.40 -13.16 16.37
CA GLY A 125 6.24 -12.98 15.49
C GLY A 125 6.47 -12.00 14.32
N MET A 126 7.69 -11.48 14.15
CA MET A 126 8.06 -10.54 13.10
C MET A 126 9.04 -11.19 12.13
N TYR A 127 9.17 -10.66 10.91
CA TYR A 127 10.22 -11.10 9.99
C TYR A 127 11.62 -10.77 10.53
N LYS A 128 12.57 -11.70 10.39
CA LYS A 128 13.95 -11.38 10.72
C LYS A 128 14.56 -10.48 9.63
N PRO A 129 15.16 -9.33 9.96
CA PRO A 129 15.68 -8.41 8.96
C PRO A 129 16.97 -8.92 8.29
N PHE A 130 17.34 -8.30 7.17
CA PHE A 130 18.59 -8.51 6.42
C PHE A 130 18.84 -9.94 5.92
N MET A 131 17.86 -10.82 6.00
CA MET A 131 17.93 -12.16 5.42
C MET A 131 16.89 -12.35 4.32
N ASN A 132 17.15 -13.32 3.45
CA ASN A 132 16.21 -13.66 2.39
C ASN A 132 15.06 -14.50 2.96
N ILE A 133 13.83 -14.04 2.73
CA ILE A 133 12.60 -14.72 3.13
C ILE A 133 11.75 -14.99 1.88
N PRO A 134 12.12 -16.00 1.07
CA PRO A 134 11.57 -16.17 -0.25
C PRO A 134 10.11 -16.63 -0.24
N VAL A 135 9.43 -16.41 -1.36
CA VAL A 135 8.16 -17.06 -1.73
C VAL A 135 8.38 -17.69 -3.10
N GLY A 136 8.40 -19.02 -3.18
CA GLY A 136 8.86 -19.73 -4.38
C GLY A 136 10.28 -19.32 -4.78
N LYS A 137 10.48 -18.91 -6.03
CA LYS A 137 11.79 -18.45 -6.57
C LYS A 137 12.08 -16.97 -6.29
N LYS A 138 11.19 -16.26 -5.59
CA LYS A 138 11.22 -14.81 -5.43
C LYS A 138 11.80 -14.45 -4.06
N SER A 139 12.93 -13.74 -4.04
CA SER A 139 13.58 -13.25 -2.81
C SER A 139 12.97 -11.96 -2.28
N PHE A 140 12.93 -11.84 -0.94
CA PHE A 140 12.46 -10.67 -0.20
C PHE A 140 13.39 -10.41 0.99
N TYR A 141 13.78 -9.15 1.18
CA TYR A 141 14.66 -8.70 2.27
C TYR A 141 13.99 -7.55 3.01
N PHE A 142 13.86 -7.68 4.33
CA PHE A 142 13.36 -6.61 5.20
C PHE A 142 14.53 -5.81 5.77
N ALA A 143 14.38 -4.50 5.86
CA ALA A 143 15.29 -3.60 6.56
C ALA A 143 15.16 -3.79 8.08
N GLY A 144 16.25 -3.57 8.81
CA GLY A 144 16.22 -3.48 10.26
C GLY A 144 15.70 -2.11 10.68
N LEU A 145 14.42 -2.05 11.04
CA LEU A 145 13.69 -0.85 11.47
C LEU A 145 12.85 -1.24 12.69
N SER A 146 13.04 -0.58 13.83
CA SER A 146 12.30 -0.89 15.08
C SER A 146 11.24 0.17 15.39
N SER A 147 10.42 -0.05 16.43
CA SER A 147 9.55 0.99 16.98
C SER A 147 10.31 2.10 17.71
N SER A 148 11.57 1.86 18.09
CA SER A 148 12.47 2.83 18.74
C SER A 148 13.90 2.71 18.21
N SER A 149 14.68 3.78 18.27
CA SER A 149 16.09 3.75 17.90
C SER A 149 16.89 3.04 18.98
N ARG A 150 17.87 2.22 18.61
CA ARG A 150 18.70 1.48 19.58
C ARG A 150 20.11 1.24 19.10
N ILE A 151 21.03 1.16 20.05
CA ILE A 151 22.40 0.71 19.80
C ILE A 151 22.38 -0.79 19.48
N VAL A 152 23.16 -1.20 18.48
CA VAL A 152 23.28 -2.58 18.02
C VAL A 152 24.74 -2.99 17.91
N THR A 153 24.97 -4.31 17.83
CA THR A 153 26.31 -4.88 17.94
C THR A 153 27.20 -4.52 16.75
N ALA A 154 28.25 -3.74 16.98
CA ALA A 154 29.15 -3.28 15.92
C ALA A 154 29.90 -4.42 15.20
N SER A 155 30.20 -5.54 15.89
CA SER A 155 30.87 -6.70 15.28
C SER A 155 30.01 -7.43 14.25
N ARG A 156 28.69 -7.21 14.29
CA ARG A 156 27.73 -7.80 13.33
C ARG A 156 27.46 -6.90 12.13
N PHE A 157 27.95 -5.66 12.14
CA PHE A 157 27.80 -4.74 11.03
C PHE A 157 28.51 -5.25 9.78
N LYS A 158 27.83 -5.09 8.65
CA LYS A 158 28.33 -5.35 7.31
C LYS A 158 28.06 -4.13 6.44
N LYS A 159 29.02 -3.81 5.56
CA LYS A 159 28.88 -2.73 4.60
C LYS A 159 27.67 -2.97 3.68
N ALA A 160 27.13 -1.87 3.17
CA ALA A 160 26.07 -1.89 2.17
C ALA A 160 26.35 -2.88 1.03
N ASP A 161 25.29 -3.52 0.56
CA ASP A 161 25.30 -4.34 -0.65
C ASP A 161 24.11 -3.97 -1.55
N GLU A 162 24.04 -4.58 -2.73
CA GLU A 162 22.98 -4.29 -3.71
C GLU A 162 21.65 -5.02 -3.42
N ARG A 163 21.58 -5.86 -2.38
CA ARG A 163 20.44 -6.74 -2.11
C ARG A 163 19.61 -6.28 -0.93
N ARG A 164 20.26 -5.81 0.13
CA ARG A 164 19.66 -5.47 1.42
C ARG A 164 19.50 -3.96 1.53
N VAL A 165 18.44 -3.53 2.23
CA VAL A 165 18.30 -2.13 2.61
C VAL A 165 19.36 -1.80 3.66
N SER A 166 20.17 -0.77 3.40
CA SER A 166 21.28 -0.37 4.28
C SER A 166 20.81 0.58 5.37
N SER A 167 19.92 0.11 6.25
CA SER A 167 19.27 0.95 7.27
C SER A 167 20.10 1.21 8.51
N ILE A 168 21.22 0.51 8.71
CA ILE A 168 22.02 0.59 9.94
C ILE A 168 23.08 1.67 9.78
N VAL A 169 23.15 2.60 10.73
CA VAL A 169 24.16 3.65 10.74
C VAL A 169 25.30 3.23 11.66
N ARG A 170 26.53 3.24 11.15
CA ARG A 170 27.75 3.01 11.91
C ARG A 170 28.54 4.30 12.05
N LEU A 171 28.79 4.69 13.29
CA LEU A 171 29.69 5.77 13.67
C LEU A 171 31.05 5.18 14.02
N VAL A 172 32.09 5.66 13.35
CA VAL A 172 33.48 5.41 13.71
C VAL A 172 34.11 6.74 14.09
N CYS A 173 34.56 6.85 15.33
CA CYS A 173 35.17 8.06 15.87
C CYS A 173 36.57 7.75 16.38
N THR A 174 37.52 8.65 16.13
CA THR A 174 38.83 8.61 16.77
C THR A 174 39.01 9.89 17.57
N VAL A 175 39.35 9.72 18.85
CA VAL A 175 39.69 10.82 19.76
C VAL A 175 41.11 10.64 20.26
N THR A 176 41.81 11.74 20.48
CA THR A 176 43.18 11.75 20.99
C THR A 176 43.17 12.26 22.42
N ARG A 177 43.81 11.53 23.33
CA ARG A 177 44.09 11.97 24.70
C ARG A 177 45.18 13.04 24.70
N THR A 178 44.89 14.20 25.29
CA THR A 178 45.86 15.29 25.41
C THR A 178 46.74 15.19 26.64
N ASP A 179 46.40 14.30 27.58
CA ASP A 179 47.07 14.05 28.86
C ASP A 179 48.02 12.84 28.82
N ALA A 180 48.25 12.24 27.64
CA ALA A 180 49.07 11.03 27.52
C ALA A 180 50.56 11.30 27.84
N PRO A 181 51.19 10.51 28.72
CA PRO A 181 52.60 10.66 29.07
C PRO A 181 53.50 10.34 27.85
N LYS A 182 54.46 11.24 27.57
CA LYS A 182 55.42 11.15 26.45
C LYS A 182 56.59 10.18 26.73
N GLY A 183 56.35 9.06 27.42
CA GLY A 183 57.37 8.06 27.76
C GLY A 183 57.52 6.95 26.72
N GLY A 184 58.71 6.36 26.57
CA GLY A 184 59.11 5.44 25.49
C GLY A 184 58.37 4.09 25.35
N LEU A 185 57.33 3.84 26.15
CA LEU A 185 56.44 2.66 26.06
C LEU A 185 54.97 3.08 25.81
N SER A 186 54.73 4.31 25.34
CA SER A 186 53.39 4.92 25.29
C SER A 186 52.42 4.15 24.40
N LEU A 187 51.33 3.66 25.01
CA LEU A 187 50.11 3.28 24.30
C LEU A 187 49.67 4.46 23.43
N SER A 188 49.26 4.19 22.19
CA SER A 188 48.75 5.21 21.28
C SER A 188 47.76 6.15 21.99
N PRO A 189 47.95 7.49 21.94
CA PRO A 189 47.02 8.43 22.55
C PRO A 189 45.67 8.45 21.83
N ASP A 190 45.60 7.86 20.63
CA ASP A 190 44.38 7.74 19.84
C ASP A 190 43.53 6.54 20.30
N MET A 191 42.30 6.83 20.67
CA MET A 191 41.27 5.85 21.03
C MET A 191 40.21 5.82 19.93
N LYS A 192 39.90 4.62 19.43
CA LYS A 192 38.90 4.40 18.39
C LYS A 192 37.60 3.86 19.01
N TYR A 193 36.51 4.58 18.78
CA TYR A 193 35.17 4.20 19.18
C TYR A 193 34.34 3.80 17.95
N VAL A 194 33.59 2.71 18.07
CA VAL A 194 32.69 2.22 17.03
C VAL A 194 31.34 1.92 17.65
N VAL A 195 30.29 2.56 17.13
CA VAL A 195 28.90 2.33 17.55
C VAL A 195 28.05 2.12 16.31
N CYS A 196 27.12 1.19 16.38
CA CYS A 196 26.09 1.02 15.35
C CYS A 196 24.72 1.31 15.95
N CYS A 197 23.84 1.90 15.16
CA CYS A 197 22.48 2.23 15.55
C CYS A 197 21.50 1.66 14.52
N GLN A 198 20.45 1.00 15.03
CA GLN A 198 19.27 0.66 14.27
C GLN A 198 18.25 1.79 14.43
N PRO A 199 17.72 2.36 13.34
CA PRO A 199 16.76 3.45 13.41
C PRO A 199 15.36 2.95 13.78
N TYR A 200 14.54 3.87 14.30
CA TYR A 200 13.11 3.65 14.42
C TYR A 200 12.38 3.85 13.09
N SER A 201 11.18 3.30 13.00
CA SER A 201 10.19 3.59 11.97
C SER A 201 8.87 3.95 12.65
N MET A 202 8.20 4.95 12.10
CA MET A 202 6.81 5.21 12.46
C MET A 202 5.90 4.13 11.88
N GLU A 203 4.70 4.01 12.45
CA GLU A 203 3.65 3.22 11.83
C GLU A 203 3.24 3.81 10.48
N ASP A 204 2.97 2.93 9.53
CA ASP A 204 2.49 3.36 8.23
C ASP A 204 1.11 4.02 8.33
N SER A 205 1.01 5.19 7.72
CA SER A 205 -0.17 6.03 7.70
C SER A 205 -0.61 6.24 6.24
N GLY A 206 -1.34 5.27 5.70
CA GLY A 206 -1.97 5.36 4.38
C GLY A 206 -3.48 5.17 4.48
N PRO A 207 -4.30 6.01 3.81
CA PRO A 207 -5.71 5.74 3.67
C PRO A 207 -5.89 4.45 2.86
N ARG A 208 -6.36 3.41 3.54
CA ARG A 208 -6.80 2.17 2.87
C ARG A 208 -8.18 2.44 2.31
N GLY A 209 -8.45 2.08 1.08
CA GLY A 209 -9.75 2.25 0.47
C GLY A 209 -10.61 1.01 0.61
N VAL A 210 -11.84 1.15 0.15
CA VAL A 210 -12.81 0.07 0.01
C VAL A 210 -12.91 -0.42 -1.42
N MET A 211 -13.36 -1.64 -1.62
CA MET A 211 -13.76 -2.15 -2.93
C MET A 211 -15.27 -2.38 -2.95
N THR A 212 -15.92 -2.03 -4.05
CA THR A 212 -17.34 -2.27 -4.27
C THR A 212 -17.56 -3.22 -5.44
N LEU A 213 -18.55 -4.10 -5.32
CA LEU A 213 -18.97 -5.05 -6.34
C LEU A 213 -20.50 -5.06 -6.41
N ARG A 214 -21.07 -4.80 -7.58
CA ARG A 214 -22.53 -4.73 -7.76
C ARG A 214 -23.02 -5.44 -9.00
N PHE A 215 -24.20 -6.05 -8.86
CA PHE A 215 -24.89 -6.76 -9.93
C PHE A 215 -26.20 -6.03 -10.22
N THR A 216 -26.22 -5.18 -11.24
CA THR A 216 -27.40 -4.33 -11.54
C THR A 216 -28.53 -5.11 -12.20
N GLY A 217 -28.23 -6.29 -12.77
CA GLY A 217 -29.19 -7.21 -13.38
C GLY A 217 -29.58 -8.42 -12.53
N GLY A 218 -29.24 -8.42 -11.23
CA GLY A 218 -29.45 -9.56 -10.35
C GLY A 218 -28.32 -10.61 -10.41
N PRO A 219 -28.45 -11.72 -9.66
CA PRO A 219 -27.42 -12.76 -9.62
C PRO A 219 -27.19 -13.37 -11.00
N VAL A 220 -25.93 -13.57 -11.36
CA VAL A 220 -25.56 -14.18 -12.62
C VAL A 220 -24.99 -15.57 -12.38
N TRP A 221 -25.57 -16.57 -13.02
CA TRP A 221 -25.11 -17.94 -12.91
C TRP A 221 -23.67 -18.07 -13.42
N GLY A 222 -22.82 -18.84 -12.72
CA GLY A 222 -21.39 -18.92 -13.04
C GLY A 222 -20.54 -17.74 -12.56
N MET A 223 -21.12 -16.74 -11.89
CA MET A 223 -20.41 -15.64 -11.22
C MET A 223 -20.85 -15.55 -9.75
N GLN A 224 -20.64 -16.63 -9.00
CA GLN A 224 -21.16 -16.76 -7.63
C GLN A 224 -20.12 -16.40 -6.56
N SER A 225 -18.85 -16.27 -6.94
CA SER A 225 -17.76 -15.94 -6.03
C SER A 225 -16.66 -15.19 -6.78
N TRP A 226 -15.73 -14.60 -6.02
CA TRP A 226 -14.51 -14.05 -6.60
C TRP A 226 -13.68 -15.13 -7.30
N ARG A 227 -13.69 -16.37 -6.79
CA ARG A 227 -13.03 -17.49 -7.46
C ARG A 227 -13.56 -17.70 -8.89
N ASP A 228 -14.87 -17.60 -9.10
CA ASP A 228 -15.47 -17.75 -10.43
C ASP A 228 -15.07 -16.59 -11.36
N LEU A 229 -15.08 -15.36 -10.83
CA LEU A 229 -14.69 -14.14 -11.55
C LEU A 229 -13.21 -14.16 -11.99
N LEU A 230 -12.35 -14.85 -11.25
CA LEU A 230 -10.91 -14.92 -11.52
C LEU A 230 -10.51 -16.14 -12.37
N LYS A 231 -11.42 -17.09 -12.58
CA LYS A 231 -11.13 -18.32 -13.30
C LYS A 231 -10.99 -18.05 -14.80
N ASP A 232 -9.98 -18.69 -15.39
CA ASP A 232 -9.77 -18.64 -16.84
C ASP A 232 -10.96 -19.26 -17.58
N ASN A 233 -11.32 -18.67 -18.71
CA ASN A 233 -12.43 -19.09 -19.58
C ASN A 233 -13.83 -18.97 -18.96
N THR A 234 -14.01 -18.30 -17.82
CA THR A 234 -15.36 -17.90 -17.35
C THR A 234 -16.04 -16.98 -18.37
N PHE A 235 -15.24 -16.15 -19.04
CA PHE A 235 -15.68 -15.11 -19.97
C PHE A 235 -15.28 -15.46 -21.40
N CYS A 236 -16.21 -15.23 -22.34
CA CYS A 236 -15.93 -15.17 -23.77
C CYS A 236 -15.99 -13.70 -24.20
N ASP A 237 -14.84 -13.04 -24.15
CA ASP A 237 -14.73 -11.60 -24.37
C ASP A 237 -15.01 -11.23 -25.83
N ARG A 238 -15.99 -10.35 -26.06
CA ARG A 238 -16.18 -9.71 -27.37
C ARG A 238 -15.26 -8.50 -27.49
N ARG A 239 -15.22 -7.69 -26.43
CA ARG A 239 -14.43 -6.47 -26.39
C ARG A 239 -14.09 -6.07 -24.96
N VAL A 240 -12.79 -5.91 -24.69
CA VAL A 240 -12.29 -5.26 -23.47
C VAL A 240 -11.66 -3.93 -23.85
N THR A 241 -12.15 -2.84 -23.28
CA THR A 241 -11.65 -1.48 -23.55
C THR A 241 -11.17 -0.85 -22.26
N ILE A 242 -9.89 -0.47 -22.23
CA ILE A 242 -9.28 0.24 -21.11
C ILE A 242 -9.22 1.72 -21.46
N TYR A 243 -9.62 2.57 -20.54
CA TYR A 243 -9.54 4.02 -20.62
C TYR A 243 -8.67 4.56 -19.47
N LYS A 244 -8.03 5.69 -19.71
CA LYS A 244 -7.32 6.47 -18.69
C LYS A 244 -7.81 7.91 -18.72
N ALA A 245 -8.02 8.48 -17.53
CA ALA A 245 -8.35 9.89 -17.38
C ALA A 245 -7.08 10.75 -17.52
N PHE A 246 -7.18 11.84 -18.26
CA PHE A 246 -6.12 12.81 -18.45
C PHE A 246 -6.64 14.22 -18.20
N ASP A 247 -5.72 15.11 -17.80
CA ASP A 247 -5.95 16.56 -17.66
C ASP A 247 -6.99 16.92 -16.60
N GLY A 248 -7.11 16.10 -15.55
CA GLY A 248 -8.02 16.29 -14.41
C GLY A 248 -8.87 15.07 -14.09
N ASP A 249 -9.76 15.25 -13.11
CA ASP A 249 -10.72 14.25 -12.67
C ASP A 249 -11.94 14.24 -13.59
N TYR A 250 -12.16 13.14 -14.32
CA TYR A 250 -13.25 13.04 -15.29
C TYR A 250 -14.55 12.55 -14.63
N PRO A 251 -15.74 13.11 -14.93
CA PRO A 251 -16.00 14.25 -15.83
C PRO A 251 -16.09 15.60 -15.10
N GLN A 252 -15.57 15.70 -13.87
CA GLN A 252 -15.75 16.86 -13.01
C GLN A 252 -14.94 18.08 -13.46
N ASP A 253 -13.67 17.87 -13.82
CA ASP A 253 -12.78 18.93 -14.28
C ASP A 253 -13.07 19.23 -15.76
N ARG A 254 -13.23 20.52 -16.10
CA ARG A 254 -13.68 20.99 -17.43
C ARG A 254 -12.85 20.43 -18.60
N ASP A 255 -11.55 20.34 -18.41
CA ASP A 255 -10.60 19.96 -19.47
C ASP A 255 -10.27 18.45 -19.45
N ALA A 256 -10.83 17.71 -18.48
CA ALA A 256 -10.58 16.30 -18.29
C ALA A 256 -11.22 15.46 -19.40
N ARG A 257 -10.53 14.40 -19.81
CA ARG A 257 -10.97 13.51 -20.89
C ARG A 257 -10.53 12.07 -20.66
N MET A 258 -11.37 11.14 -21.09
CA MET A 258 -11.03 9.72 -21.14
C MET A 258 -10.40 9.37 -22.47
N ARG A 259 -9.19 8.79 -22.44
CA ARG A 259 -8.52 8.27 -23.64
C ARG A 259 -8.41 6.76 -23.57
N ARG A 260 -8.74 6.09 -24.67
CA ARG A 260 -8.57 4.64 -24.80
C ARG A 260 -7.08 4.28 -24.76
N CYS A 261 -6.72 3.38 -23.85
CA CYS A 261 -5.41 2.76 -23.78
C CYS A 261 -5.39 1.53 -24.69
N GLN A 262 -4.32 1.35 -25.46
CA GLN A 262 -4.06 0.13 -26.22
C GLN A 262 -3.03 -0.70 -25.47
N PRO A 263 -3.44 -1.77 -24.75
CA PRO A 263 -2.48 -2.64 -24.09
C PRO A 263 -1.69 -3.43 -25.14
N LYS A 264 -0.41 -3.72 -24.84
CA LYS A 264 0.47 -4.50 -25.73
C LYS A 264 -0.04 -5.92 -25.98
N VAL A 265 -0.75 -6.48 -25.00
CA VAL A 265 -1.38 -7.80 -25.06
C VAL A 265 -2.88 -7.58 -24.87
N PRO A 266 -3.75 -8.23 -25.67
CA PRO A 266 -5.18 -8.16 -25.45
C PRO A 266 -5.54 -8.55 -24.01
N ALA A 267 -6.23 -7.66 -23.32
CA ALA A 267 -6.73 -7.93 -21.98
C ALA A 267 -8.01 -8.76 -22.07
N THR A 268 -8.15 -9.75 -21.19
CA THR A 268 -9.41 -10.49 -20.97
C THR A 268 -10.14 -9.93 -19.76
N THR A 269 -11.44 -10.20 -19.65
CA THR A 269 -12.23 -9.76 -18.48
C THR A 269 -11.71 -10.37 -17.18
N SER A 270 -11.35 -11.67 -17.17
CA SER A 270 -10.74 -12.32 -16.01
C SER A 270 -9.42 -11.66 -15.61
N ASN A 271 -8.59 -11.27 -16.57
CA ASN A 271 -7.33 -10.57 -16.31
C ASN A 271 -7.55 -9.19 -15.67
N GLN A 272 -8.55 -8.44 -16.13
CA GLN A 272 -8.87 -7.14 -15.55
C GLN A 272 -9.42 -7.29 -14.13
N LEU A 273 -10.32 -8.25 -13.86
CA LEU A 273 -10.80 -8.54 -12.51
C LEU A 273 -9.65 -8.93 -11.56
N ALA A 274 -8.70 -9.76 -12.03
CA ALA A 274 -7.51 -10.13 -11.27
C ALA A 274 -6.58 -8.94 -10.99
N GLU A 275 -6.38 -8.07 -11.98
CA GLU A 275 -5.56 -6.86 -11.85
C GLU A 275 -6.15 -5.87 -10.84
N HIS A 276 -7.46 -5.65 -10.86
CA HIS A 276 -8.11 -4.70 -9.96
C HIS A 276 -8.25 -5.26 -8.54
N LEU A 277 -8.50 -6.56 -8.39
CA LEU A 277 -8.41 -7.21 -7.08
C LEU A 277 -6.99 -7.09 -6.49
N TYR A 278 -5.96 -7.31 -7.32
CA TYR A 278 -4.57 -7.09 -6.90
C TYR A 278 -4.33 -5.65 -6.43
N CYS A 279 -4.85 -4.65 -7.14
CA CYS A 279 -4.68 -3.25 -6.78
C CYS A 279 -5.39 -2.89 -5.46
N PHE A 280 -6.59 -3.43 -5.23
CA PHE A 280 -7.29 -3.32 -3.94
C PHE A 280 -6.48 -3.94 -2.79
N LEU A 281 -6.01 -5.19 -2.94
CA LEU A 281 -5.21 -5.87 -1.92
C LEU A 281 -3.89 -5.13 -1.64
N ARG A 282 -3.22 -4.62 -2.69
CA ARG A 282 -2.02 -3.78 -2.57
C ARG A 282 -2.30 -2.50 -1.79
N ASN A 283 -3.44 -1.84 -2.01
CA ASN A 283 -3.83 -0.65 -1.27
C ASN A 283 -4.06 -0.95 0.24
N GLY A 284 -4.52 -2.16 0.57
CA GLY A 284 -4.61 -2.64 1.96
C GLY A 284 -3.25 -2.80 2.68
N ASN A 285 -2.16 -2.78 1.93
CA ASN A 285 -0.80 -3.06 2.40
C ASN A 285 -0.70 -4.41 3.13
N LEU A 286 -0.24 -4.41 4.39
CA LEU A 286 -0.09 -5.57 5.25
C LEU A 286 -1.30 -5.80 6.18
N ARG A 287 -2.37 -5.02 6.00
CA ARG A 287 -3.56 -5.13 6.85
C ARG A 287 -4.32 -6.44 6.65
N PRO A 288 -4.69 -6.84 5.42
CA PRO A 288 -5.50 -8.04 5.26
C PRO A 288 -4.71 -9.28 5.68
N LYS A 289 -5.30 -10.11 6.54
CA LYS A 289 -4.80 -11.45 6.82
C LYS A 289 -4.98 -12.32 5.59
N LEU A 290 -3.99 -13.16 5.29
CA LEU A 290 -4.05 -14.05 4.14
C LEU A 290 -5.27 -14.98 4.21
N GLY A 291 -5.58 -15.52 5.41
CA GLY A 291 -6.76 -16.37 5.60
C GLY A 291 -8.07 -15.64 5.27
N SER A 292 -8.17 -14.36 5.61
CA SER A 292 -9.34 -13.53 5.28
C SER A 292 -9.42 -13.19 3.80
N VAL A 293 -8.30 -13.02 3.10
CA VAL A 293 -8.27 -12.87 1.63
C VAL A 293 -8.80 -14.13 0.97
N MET A 294 -8.31 -15.31 1.36
CA MET A 294 -8.77 -16.57 0.76
C MET A 294 -10.25 -16.84 1.07
N ALA A 295 -10.67 -16.60 2.32
CA ALA A 295 -12.08 -16.70 2.69
C ALA A 295 -12.96 -15.79 1.84
N MET A 296 -12.58 -14.52 1.64
CA MET A 296 -13.30 -13.59 0.76
C MET A 296 -13.38 -14.09 -0.70
N ILE A 297 -12.33 -14.76 -1.18
CA ILE A 297 -12.28 -15.28 -2.55
C ILE A 297 -13.25 -16.44 -2.75
N ASP A 298 -13.34 -17.32 -1.75
CA ASP A 298 -14.18 -18.51 -1.74
C ASP A 298 -15.65 -18.23 -1.35
N GLU A 299 -15.89 -17.10 -0.69
CA GLU A 299 -17.22 -16.75 -0.18
C GLU A 299 -18.21 -16.53 -1.34
N THR A 300 -19.28 -17.33 -1.34
CA THR A 300 -20.41 -17.13 -2.26
C THR A 300 -21.06 -15.78 -2.01
N PHE A 301 -21.33 -15.04 -3.08
CA PHE A 301 -22.07 -13.80 -3.03
C PHE A 301 -23.52 -14.04 -2.60
N SER A 302 -23.95 -13.33 -1.56
CA SER A 302 -25.34 -13.32 -1.09
C SER A 302 -26.04 -12.06 -1.63
N TRP A 303 -27.11 -12.25 -2.38
CA TRP A 303 -27.77 -11.17 -3.12
C TRP A 303 -29.19 -10.92 -2.61
N GLY A 304 -29.47 -9.69 -2.19
CA GLY A 304 -30.80 -9.09 -2.29
C GLY A 304 -30.88 -8.22 -3.55
N GLY A 305 -32.07 -8.10 -4.15
CA GLY A 305 -32.24 -7.30 -5.38
C GLY A 305 -31.78 -5.85 -5.18
N SER A 306 -31.08 -5.28 -6.18
CA SER A 306 -30.52 -3.91 -6.22
C SER A 306 -29.39 -3.57 -5.23
N GLN A 307 -28.83 -4.55 -4.53
CA GLN A 307 -27.77 -4.30 -3.55
C GLN A 307 -26.36 -4.39 -4.13
N PHE A 308 -25.40 -3.74 -3.48
CA PHE A 308 -23.97 -3.91 -3.75
C PHE A 308 -23.21 -4.40 -2.52
N CYS A 309 -22.13 -5.13 -2.78
CA CYS A 309 -21.20 -5.60 -1.78
C CYS A 309 -20.05 -4.60 -1.62
N LEU A 310 -19.80 -4.22 -0.37
CA LEU A 310 -18.66 -3.40 0.04
C LEU A 310 -17.67 -4.29 0.81
N TYR A 311 -16.42 -4.28 0.34
CA TYR A 311 -15.29 -4.95 0.95
C TYR A 311 -14.39 -3.93 1.65
N GLU A 312 -14.09 -4.17 2.92
CA GLU A 312 -13.27 -3.28 3.73
C GLU A 312 -12.25 -4.03 4.57
N PHE A 313 -11.10 -3.40 4.80
CA PHE A 313 -10.09 -3.92 5.70
C PHE A 313 -10.39 -3.55 7.16
N GLY A 314 -10.72 -4.56 7.97
CA GLY A 314 -10.93 -4.44 9.41
C GLY A 314 -9.64 -4.11 10.18
N LYS A 315 -9.78 -3.68 11.44
CA LYS A 315 -8.62 -3.37 12.30
C LYS A 315 -7.78 -4.59 12.64
N ASP A 316 -8.45 -5.71 12.84
CA ASP A 316 -7.91 -7.02 13.11
C ASP A 316 -7.38 -7.73 11.85
N GLY A 317 -7.37 -7.04 10.70
CA GLY A 317 -6.94 -7.58 9.42
C GLY A 317 -7.95 -8.51 8.73
N LYS A 318 -9.16 -8.67 9.27
CA LYS A 318 -10.24 -9.31 8.52
C LYS A 318 -10.65 -8.46 7.33
N ILE A 319 -11.24 -9.09 6.32
CA ILE A 319 -11.95 -8.39 5.26
C ILE A 319 -13.43 -8.57 5.55
N SER A 320 -14.14 -7.48 5.83
CA SER A 320 -15.58 -7.51 6.01
C SER A 320 -16.28 -7.28 4.68
N ARG A 321 -17.26 -8.12 4.36
CA ARG A 321 -18.23 -7.88 3.28
C ARG A 321 -19.52 -7.36 3.90
N ARG A 322 -20.00 -6.21 3.42
CA ARG A 322 -21.29 -5.62 3.80
C ARG A 322 -22.15 -5.42 2.56
N THR A 323 -23.42 -5.76 2.65
CA THR A 323 -24.39 -5.51 1.58
C THR A 323 -25.15 -4.21 1.88
N MET A 324 -25.30 -3.35 0.87
CA MET A 324 -25.94 -2.04 1.01
C MET A 324 -26.81 -1.73 -0.20
N ASP A 325 -27.81 -0.86 0.00
CA ASP A 325 -28.80 -0.53 -1.04
C ASP A 325 -28.38 0.65 -1.94
N ARG A 326 -27.47 1.53 -1.48
CA ARG A 326 -27.01 2.71 -2.26
C ARG A 326 -25.51 2.94 -2.15
N SER A 327 -24.84 3.16 -3.27
CA SER A 327 -23.41 3.48 -3.29
C SER A 327 -23.17 4.86 -2.65
N PRO A 328 -22.26 4.97 -1.66
CA PRO A 328 -21.90 6.27 -1.06
C PRO A 328 -20.87 7.05 -1.90
N PHE A 329 -20.48 6.52 -3.06
CA PHE A 329 -19.47 7.08 -3.94
C PHE A 329 -20.09 7.75 -5.15
N THR A 330 -19.48 8.85 -5.62
CA THR A 330 -19.92 9.54 -6.83
C THR A 330 -19.86 8.58 -8.02
N PRO A 331 -21.01 8.24 -8.63
CA PRO A 331 -21.01 7.36 -9.80
C PRO A 331 -20.24 8.00 -10.96
N GLY A 332 -19.42 7.22 -11.65
CA GLY A 332 -18.75 7.63 -12.89
C GLY A 332 -17.57 8.60 -12.72
N LEU A 333 -17.15 8.93 -11.50
CA LEU A 333 -15.94 9.73 -11.27
C LEU A 333 -14.68 8.88 -11.50
N SER A 334 -13.80 9.35 -12.37
CA SER A 334 -12.51 8.73 -12.70
C SER A 334 -11.37 9.71 -12.42
N PRO A 335 -10.55 9.50 -11.39
CA PRO A 335 -9.48 10.41 -11.03
C PRO A 335 -8.44 10.53 -12.12
N GLU A 336 -7.78 11.69 -12.17
CA GLU A 336 -6.68 11.89 -13.09
C GLU A 336 -5.65 10.76 -13.02
N SER A 337 -5.19 10.32 -14.19
CA SER A 337 -4.20 9.26 -14.37
C SER A 337 -4.61 7.85 -13.93
N GLN A 338 -5.83 7.65 -13.47
CA GLN A 338 -6.36 6.33 -13.10
C GLN A 338 -7.11 5.65 -14.25
N LEU A 339 -7.49 4.38 -14.06
CA LEU A 339 -8.06 3.54 -15.13
C LEU A 339 -9.54 3.25 -14.95
N VAL A 340 -10.24 3.18 -16.09
CA VAL A 340 -11.56 2.58 -16.21
C VAL A 340 -11.53 1.49 -17.27
N VAL A 341 -12.12 0.36 -16.97
CA VAL A 341 -12.25 -0.78 -17.89
C VAL A 341 -13.71 -0.99 -18.20
N VAL A 342 -14.01 -1.20 -19.47
CA VAL A 342 -15.33 -1.63 -19.93
C VAL A 342 -15.16 -2.91 -20.73
N SER A 343 -15.74 -3.99 -20.23
CA SER A 343 -15.76 -5.31 -20.84
C SER A 343 -17.16 -5.66 -21.32
N ASP A 344 -17.30 -5.94 -22.62
CA ASP A 344 -18.45 -6.62 -23.22
C ASP A 344 -18.05 -8.08 -23.45
N THR A 345 -18.72 -8.98 -22.75
CA THR A 345 -18.40 -10.40 -22.72
C THR A 345 -19.68 -11.23 -22.68
N SER A 346 -19.56 -12.52 -23.01
CA SER A 346 -20.55 -13.52 -22.64
C SER A 346 -20.00 -14.51 -21.62
N ILE A 347 -20.88 -15.23 -20.95
CA ILE A 347 -20.55 -16.32 -20.02
C ILE A 347 -21.26 -17.61 -20.42
N THR A 348 -20.83 -18.74 -19.87
CA THR A 348 -21.49 -20.04 -20.04
C THR A 348 -22.96 -19.95 -19.62
N GLY A 349 -23.87 -20.21 -20.56
CA GLY A 349 -25.32 -20.01 -20.36
C GLY A 349 -25.95 -18.91 -21.23
N GLY A 350 -25.16 -18.23 -22.07
CA GLY A 350 -25.68 -17.30 -23.10
C GLY A 350 -25.97 -15.87 -22.60
N LEU A 351 -25.71 -15.60 -21.33
CA LEU A 351 -25.80 -14.24 -20.78
C LEU A 351 -24.61 -13.40 -21.24
N SER A 352 -24.86 -12.12 -21.53
CA SER A 352 -23.87 -11.20 -22.08
C SER A 352 -23.67 -9.97 -21.21
N PRO A 353 -23.05 -10.11 -20.02
CA PRO A 353 -22.90 -8.98 -19.12
C PRO A 353 -21.92 -7.94 -19.67
N VAL A 354 -22.20 -6.68 -19.34
CA VAL A 354 -21.26 -5.58 -19.44
C VAL A 354 -20.64 -5.35 -18.06
N ILE A 355 -19.32 -5.44 -17.98
CA ILE A 355 -18.57 -5.22 -16.74
C ILE A 355 -17.82 -3.90 -16.84
N ILE A 356 -18.03 -3.03 -15.87
CA ILE A 356 -17.34 -1.74 -15.74
C ILE A 356 -16.51 -1.78 -14.48
N ILE A 357 -15.22 -1.47 -14.58
CA ILE A 357 -14.30 -1.43 -13.44
C ILE A 357 -13.65 -0.06 -13.37
N THR A 358 -13.76 0.63 -12.23
CA THR A 358 -13.08 1.89 -11.96
C THR A 358 -12.04 1.64 -10.87
N ASP A 359 -10.77 1.94 -11.14
CA ASP A 359 -9.66 1.70 -10.20
C ASP A 359 -8.89 2.98 -9.91
N ASN A 360 -9.11 3.52 -8.71
CA ASN A 360 -8.54 4.76 -8.23
C ASN A 360 -7.13 4.59 -7.65
N VAL A 361 -6.67 3.35 -7.47
CA VAL A 361 -5.44 2.98 -6.76
C VAL A 361 -4.47 2.20 -7.66
N ARG A 362 -4.67 2.28 -8.98
CA ARG A 362 -3.86 1.58 -9.99
C ARG A 362 -2.44 2.12 -10.04
N PHE A 363 -2.32 3.44 -10.15
CA PHE A 363 -1.04 4.14 -10.17
C PHE A 363 -0.91 4.92 -8.88
N LEU A 364 0.05 4.52 -8.03
CA LEU A 364 0.26 5.13 -6.72
C LEU A 364 1.43 6.12 -6.77
N GLY A 365 1.40 7.09 -5.85
CA GLY A 365 2.50 8.03 -5.64
C GLY A 365 2.34 9.33 -6.43
N THR A 366 3.20 10.30 -6.11
CA THR A 366 3.08 11.68 -6.62
C THR A 366 3.48 11.86 -8.08
N GLU A 367 4.24 10.91 -8.64
CA GLU A 367 4.73 11.00 -10.02
C GLU A 367 3.71 10.49 -11.05
N TYR A 368 3.03 9.39 -10.74
CA TYR A 368 2.13 8.71 -11.69
C TYR A 368 0.68 8.63 -11.24
N GLY A 369 0.38 8.95 -9.98
CA GLY A 369 -0.95 8.81 -9.40
C GLY A 369 -1.92 9.95 -9.70
N GLY A 370 -1.51 10.92 -10.53
CA GLY A 370 -2.30 12.11 -10.86
C GLY A 370 -2.48 13.04 -9.66
N LYS A 371 -3.44 13.97 -9.79
CA LYS A 371 -3.85 14.95 -8.78
C LYS A 371 -3.99 14.43 -7.35
N HIS A 372 -4.42 13.17 -7.19
CA HIS A 372 -4.67 12.54 -5.88
C HIS A 372 -3.60 11.52 -5.48
N GLY A 373 -2.51 11.39 -6.24
CA GLY A 373 -1.43 10.43 -5.95
C GLY A 373 -1.88 8.97 -5.88
N GLY A 374 -2.97 8.63 -6.58
CA GLY A 374 -3.58 7.29 -6.56
C GLY A 374 -4.13 6.87 -5.21
N GLN A 375 -4.52 7.82 -4.36
CA GLN A 375 -5.20 7.51 -3.12
C GLN A 375 -6.68 7.19 -3.38
N PRO A 376 -7.33 6.38 -2.53
CA PRO A 376 -8.76 6.14 -2.62
C PRO A 376 -9.57 7.45 -2.59
N LEU A 377 -10.68 7.51 -3.34
CA LEU A 377 -11.49 8.72 -3.44
C LEU A 377 -12.55 8.81 -2.34
N ALA A 378 -12.60 9.92 -1.62
CA ALA A 378 -13.70 10.19 -0.69
C ALA A 378 -15.06 10.18 -1.41
N GLY A 379 -16.11 9.73 -0.73
CA GLY A 379 -17.47 9.76 -1.29
C GLY A 379 -18.15 11.11 -1.15
N THR A 380 -19.38 11.18 -1.67
CA THR A 380 -20.16 12.42 -1.74
C THR A 380 -21.60 12.17 -1.24
N PRO A 381 -22.09 12.89 -0.21
CA PRO A 381 -21.36 13.90 0.57
C PRO A 381 -20.24 13.25 1.41
N LEU A 382 -19.19 14.03 1.69
CA LEU A 382 -17.99 13.61 2.42
C LEU A 382 -18.27 13.08 3.85
N ASN A 383 -19.50 13.26 4.36
CA ASN A 383 -19.89 12.96 5.74
C ASN A 383 -20.86 11.77 5.82
N TRP A 384 -20.31 10.57 5.65
CA TRP A 384 -21.04 9.30 5.72
C TRP A 384 -21.63 9.00 7.10
N CYS A 385 -21.16 9.70 8.12
CA CYS A 385 -21.55 9.57 9.52
C CYS A 385 -22.92 10.19 9.82
N GLU A 386 -23.37 11.12 8.97
CA GLU A 386 -24.65 11.83 9.11
C GLU A 386 -25.81 11.09 8.43
N ILE A 387 -25.51 10.05 7.66
CA ILE A 387 -26.54 9.24 7.00
C ILE A 387 -26.88 8.08 7.94
N ARG A 388 -28.12 8.03 8.44
CA ARG A 388 -28.59 7.05 9.45
C ARG A 388 -28.34 5.60 9.06
N GLU A 389 -28.33 5.33 7.76
CA GLU A 389 -28.10 4.03 7.14
C GLU A 389 -26.62 3.58 7.25
N TYR A 390 -25.67 4.49 7.50
CA TYR A 390 -24.22 4.26 7.42
C TYR A 390 -23.46 4.62 8.70
N GLY A 391 -24.01 5.53 9.53
CA GLY A 391 -23.45 5.95 10.81
C GLY A 391 -24.14 5.23 11.97
N GLY A 392 -23.50 4.17 12.48
CA GLY A 392 -23.71 3.82 13.88
C GLY A 392 -23.19 4.94 14.79
N ASP A 393 -23.48 4.85 16.09
CA ASP A 393 -22.95 5.75 17.11
C ASP A 393 -21.40 5.85 17.03
N GLU A 394 -20.85 7.03 17.33
CA GLU A 394 -19.40 7.31 17.32
C GLU A 394 -18.64 6.33 18.24
N HIS A 395 -19.26 5.88 19.34
CA HIS A 395 -18.72 4.82 20.18
C HIS A 395 -18.57 3.49 19.44
N PHE A 396 -19.53 3.12 18.60
CA PHE A 396 -19.49 1.89 17.80
C PHE A 396 -18.43 1.98 16.71
N ALA A 397 -18.32 3.13 16.03
CA ALA A 397 -17.27 3.37 15.04
C ALA A 397 -15.87 3.35 15.69
N SER A 398 -15.70 4.01 16.84
CA SER A 398 -14.44 4.00 17.61
C SER A 398 -14.04 2.59 18.06
N GLY A 399 -15.00 1.79 18.56
CA GLY A 399 -14.81 0.38 18.91
C GLY A 399 -14.43 -0.51 17.73
N LEU A 400 -14.99 -0.25 16.55
CA LEU A 400 -14.59 -0.89 15.28
C LEU A 400 -13.30 -0.30 14.69
N GLY A 401 -12.81 0.79 15.28
CA GLY A 401 -11.61 1.49 14.84
C GLY A 401 -11.72 2.25 13.53
N LYS A 402 -12.95 2.61 13.20
CA LYS A 402 -13.40 3.40 12.08
C LYS A 402 -13.35 4.88 12.49
N GLY A 403 -12.80 5.79 11.66
CA GLY A 403 -12.78 7.23 12.01
C GLY A 403 -11.46 8.00 11.89
N ARG A 404 -10.69 7.86 10.81
CA ARG A 404 -9.61 8.84 10.54
C ARG A 404 -10.09 9.83 9.49
N LEU A 405 -10.00 11.11 9.81
CA LEU A 405 -10.26 12.21 8.90
C LEU A 405 -9.37 12.06 7.67
N GLY A 406 -9.96 12.10 6.48
CA GLY A 406 -9.26 12.00 5.19
C GLY A 406 -8.30 13.15 4.88
N THR A 407 -8.02 14.04 5.83
CA THR A 407 -7.27 15.29 5.62
C THR A 407 -5.90 15.33 6.29
N HIS A 408 -5.40 14.23 6.85
CA HIS A 408 -4.10 14.18 7.55
C HIS A 408 -3.94 15.16 8.74
N LEU A 409 -5.03 15.73 9.26
CA LEU A 409 -4.97 16.57 10.44
C LEU A 409 -4.98 15.71 11.70
N THR A 410 -3.88 15.77 12.45
CA THR A 410 -3.71 15.11 13.74
C THR A 410 -4.51 15.87 14.81
N LEU A 411 -5.37 15.14 15.52
CA LEU A 411 -6.09 15.64 16.69
C LEU A 411 -5.20 15.38 17.93
N SER A 412 -4.82 16.44 18.64
CA SER A 412 -4.26 16.33 19.99
C SER A 412 -5.32 16.84 20.96
N ASP A 413 -6.02 15.93 21.63
CA ASP A 413 -6.99 16.26 22.68
C ASP A 413 -6.40 15.82 24.04
N PRO A 414 -5.95 16.75 24.90
CA PRO A 414 -5.52 16.41 26.26
C PRO A 414 -6.68 16.20 27.24
N GLY A 415 -7.95 16.44 26.85
CA GLY A 415 -9.06 16.62 27.79
C GLY A 415 -10.39 15.93 27.44
N GLY A 416 -10.48 15.18 26.34
CA GLY A 416 -11.57 14.22 26.07
C GLY A 416 -12.97 14.80 25.93
N SER A 417 -13.13 16.09 25.59
CA SER A 417 -14.44 16.77 25.66
C SER A 417 -14.70 17.81 24.55
N ALA A 418 -14.05 17.73 23.40
CA ALA A 418 -14.24 18.72 22.32
C ALA A 418 -14.92 18.16 21.07
N PHE A 419 -16.22 18.44 20.93
CA PHE A 419 -16.88 18.54 19.63
C PHE A 419 -16.40 19.85 18.95
N ASN A 420 -15.67 19.78 17.84
CA ASN A 420 -15.37 20.87 16.88
C ASN A 420 -14.18 21.84 17.11
N LEU A 421 -12.90 21.41 17.16
CA LEU A 421 -11.79 22.39 17.10
C LEU A 421 -10.52 21.90 16.36
N PHE A 422 -10.53 21.93 15.02
CA PHE A 422 -9.30 22.12 14.25
C PHE A 422 -8.96 23.61 14.22
N ARG A 423 -7.74 23.94 14.65
CA ARG A 423 -7.15 25.29 14.59
C ARG A 423 -6.08 25.31 13.50
N GLY A 424 -5.98 26.43 12.77
CA GLY A 424 -4.86 26.68 11.87
C GLY A 424 -3.56 26.88 12.64
N PHE A 425 -2.43 26.90 11.92
CA PHE A 425 -1.09 27.14 12.51
C PHE A 425 -0.98 28.46 13.29
N ASN A 426 -1.87 29.42 13.01
CA ASN A 426 -1.99 30.69 13.72
C ASN A 426 -2.91 30.63 14.97
N GLY A 427 -3.40 29.45 15.35
CA GLY A 427 -4.34 29.27 16.45
C GLY A 427 -5.80 29.68 16.15
N GLY A 428 -6.09 30.18 14.94
CA GLY A 428 -7.44 30.56 14.52
C GLY A 428 -8.30 29.35 14.15
N THR A 429 -9.61 29.43 14.39
CA THR A 429 -10.56 28.38 13.99
C THR A 429 -10.61 28.25 12.47
N LEU A 430 -10.41 27.04 11.93
CA LEU A 430 -10.59 26.81 10.50
C LEU A 430 -12.06 27.01 10.12
N THR A 431 -12.32 27.86 9.12
CA THR A 431 -13.67 28.12 8.57
C THR A 431 -14.31 26.89 7.95
N ALA A 432 -13.50 25.94 7.46
CA ALA A 432 -13.91 24.61 7.06
C ALA A 432 -13.25 23.58 7.98
N GLN A 433 -14.00 23.11 8.97
CA GLN A 433 -13.56 22.01 9.81
C GLN A 433 -13.53 20.73 8.96
N PRO A 434 -12.40 20.00 8.89
CA PRO A 434 -12.38 18.67 8.30
C PRO A 434 -13.38 17.79 9.04
N ARG A 435 -14.32 17.22 8.29
CA ARG A 435 -15.41 16.42 8.85
C ARG A 435 -14.93 14.97 9.07
N LYS A 436 -15.31 14.36 10.18
CA LYS A 436 -14.95 12.97 10.53
C LYS A 436 -15.57 12.01 9.49
N SER A 437 -14.78 11.09 8.95
CA SER A 437 -15.27 9.97 8.14
C SER A 437 -14.91 8.65 8.83
N TYR A 438 -15.91 7.81 9.10
CA TYR A 438 -15.77 6.50 9.76
C TYR A 438 -15.41 5.35 8.80
N TYR A 439 -15.00 5.63 7.57
CA TYR A 439 -14.70 4.59 6.59
C TYR A 439 -13.27 4.74 6.09
N SER A 440 -12.72 3.63 5.63
CA SER A 440 -11.34 3.53 5.19
C SER A 440 -11.16 4.38 3.93
N GLY A 441 -10.43 5.49 4.03
CA GLY A 441 -9.71 6.19 2.96
C GLY A 441 -10.44 6.73 1.73
N GLY A 442 -11.61 6.18 1.35
CA GLY A 442 -12.26 6.39 0.06
C GLY A 442 -12.50 5.10 -0.73
N LEU A 443 -13.07 5.23 -1.93
CA LEU A 443 -13.22 4.17 -2.93
C LEU A 443 -11.86 3.87 -3.57
N ALA A 444 -11.38 2.65 -3.41
CA ALA A 444 -10.22 2.15 -4.14
C ALA A 444 -10.63 1.58 -5.50
N VAL A 445 -11.62 0.69 -5.51
CA VAL A 445 -12.06 -0.02 -6.72
C VAL A 445 -13.60 -0.15 -6.72
N ASP A 446 -14.26 0.18 -7.84
CA ASP A 446 -15.67 -0.11 -8.08
C ASP A 446 -15.81 -1.06 -9.27
N ILE A 447 -16.62 -2.11 -9.09
CA ILE A 447 -16.91 -3.11 -10.12
C ILE A 447 -18.42 -3.21 -10.25
N GLU A 448 -18.91 -2.88 -11.44
CA GLU A 448 -20.30 -3.00 -11.83
C GLU A 448 -20.45 -4.10 -12.89
N ILE A 449 -21.33 -5.06 -12.63
CA ILE A 449 -21.72 -6.12 -13.56
C ILE A 449 -23.19 -5.89 -13.90
N GLY A 450 -23.46 -5.48 -15.15
CA GLY A 450 -24.80 -5.19 -15.66
C GLY A 450 -25.12 -5.90 -16.97
N GLY A 451 -26.30 -5.66 -17.54
CA GLY A 451 -26.64 -6.10 -18.90
C GLY A 451 -26.97 -7.59 -19.05
N THR A 452 -27.62 -8.20 -18.07
CA THR A 452 -27.93 -9.65 -18.05
C THR A 452 -29.11 -10.07 -18.92
N ALA A 453 -29.61 -9.20 -19.82
CA ALA A 453 -30.65 -9.62 -20.75
C ALA A 453 -30.13 -10.79 -21.59
N GLY A 454 -30.86 -11.92 -21.57
CA GLY A 454 -30.52 -13.07 -22.40
C GLY A 454 -30.30 -12.60 -23.84
N ALA A 455 -29.23 -13.06 -24.48
CA ALA A 455 -28.98 -12.73 -25.87
C ALA A 455 -30.29 -12.93 -26.65
N PRO A 456 -30.78 -11.92 -27.40
CA PRO A 456 -31.98 -12.12 -28.19
C PRO A 456 -31.74 -13.35 -29.07
N ASP A 457 -32.70 -14.28 -29.04
CA ASP A 457 -32.71 -15.44 -29.92
C ASP A 457 -32.30 -14.99 -31.33
N PRO A 458 -31.23 -15.53 -31.94
CA PRO A 458 -30.80 -15.11 -33.27
C PRO A 458 -31.92 -15.23 -34.32
N ALA A 459 -32.96 -16.03 -34.06
CA ALA A 459 -34.17 -16.09 -34.88
C ALA A 459 -35.04 -14.81 -34.82
N ARG A 460 -34.99 -14.04 -33.73
CA ARG A 460 -35.70 -12.75 -33.58
C ARG A 460 -35.00 -11.60 -34.30
N ASP A 461 -33.67 -11.61 -34.40
CA ASP A 461 -32.95 -10.57 -35.16
C ASP A 461 -33.15 -10.69 -36.68
N MET A 462 -33.33 -11.91 -37.20
CA MET A 462 -33.72 -12.11 -38.61
C MET A 462 -35.16 -11.65 -38.92
N LEU A 463 -36.03 -11.54 -37.92
CA LEU A 463 -37.39 -11.01 -38.10
C LEU A 463 -37.45 -9.48 -37.98
N SER A 464 -36.53 -8.84 -37.25
CA SER A 464 -36.49 -7.37 -37.12
C SER A 464 -35.93 -6.67 -38.37
N MET A 465 -35.00 -7.31 -39.10
CA MET A 465 -34.48 -6.77 -40.37
C MET A 465 -35.45 -6.90 -41.56
N ARG A 466 -36.47 -7.77 -41.49
CA ARG A 466 -37.47 -7.92 -42.56
C ARG A 466 -38.60 -6.88 -42.53
N ARG A 467 -38.67 -6.00 -41.53
CA ARG A 467 -39.70 -4.94 -41.44
C ARG A 467 -39.21 -3.53 -41.77
N VAL A 468 -37.94 -3.34 -42.13
CA VAL A 468 -37.39 -2.04 -42.57
C VAL A 468 -37.32 -1.93 -44.10
N GLY A 469 -37.84 -2.92 -44.81
CA GLY A 469 -37.96 -2.91 -46.27
C GLY A 469 -39.39 -3.19 -46.72
N ARG A 470 -40.32 -2.27 -46.44
CA ARG A 470 -41.54 -2.03 -47.22
C ARG A 470 -42.07 -0.64 -46.96
#